data_AF-A0A964ADD5-F1
#
_entry.id   AF-A0A964ADD5-F1
#
_cell.length_a   1.000
_cell.length_b   1.000
_cell.length_c   1.000
_cell.angle_alpha   90.00
_cell.angle_beta   90.00
_cell.angle_gamma   90.00
#
_symmetry.space_group_name_H-M   'P 1'
#
loop_
_entity.id
_entity.type
_entity.pdbx_description
1 polymer ?
#
loop_
_entity_poly.entity_id
_entity_poly.type
_entity_poly.pdbx_seq_one_letter_code
_entity_poly.pdbx_strand_id
1 'polypeptide(L)'
;MTVRDIHSRREMSRLAAGFVAATEAAGARCILATAVSGRDGVGTVVPGLVDALSEHSVRPTRFMRWGWLQKVEPFTLTPSEMVIVLGPPMLEGDEFLDIPHVWMEQFDASVLVVGRRRTRRDDLAVASRWLRDAGLPPLGVIINATPLPPVSFAESVKTSWAHVRDRWHRATTDGGGPSPGAAP
;
A
#
# COMPACT_ATOMS: atom_id res chain seq x y z
N MET A 1 9.60 10.62 -13.09
CA MET A 1 8.86 10.39 -11.84
C MET A 1 7.47 10.98 -12.00
N THR A 2 6.42 10.16 -11.95
CA THR A 2 5.05 10.58 -12.25
C THR A 2 4.36 11.03 -10.95
N VAL A 3 3.78 12.22 -10.94
CA VAL A 3 3.11 12.84 -9.78
C VAL A 3 1.59 12.81 -9.99
N ARG A 4 0.80 12.35 -9.01
CA ARG A 4 -0.68 12.24 -9.14
C ARG A 4 -1.41 12.69 -7.87
N ASP A 5 -2.40 13.57 -8.06
CA ASP A 5 -3.27 14.18 -7.04
C ASP A 5 -4.53 13.32 -6.79
N ILE A 6 -5.04 13.27 -5.55
CA ILE A 6 -6.21 12.45 -5.19
C ILE A 6 -7.30 13.32 -4.58
N HIS A 7 -8.34 13.66 -5.35
CA HIS A 7 -9.54 14.38 -4.89
C HIS A 7 -10.86 13.75 -5.38
N SER A 8 -10.84 12.74 -6.24
CA SER A 8 -12.02 12.13 -6.86
C SER A 8 -11.86 10.63 -7.13
N ARG A 9 -12.99 9.90 -7.24
CA ARG A 9 -12.98 8.48 -7.65
C ARG A 9 -12.24 8.26 -8.96
N ARG A 10 -12.39 9.17 -9.92
CA ARG A 10 -11.70 9.15 -11.21
C ARG A 10 -10.18 9.27 -11.08
N GLU A 11 -9.69 10.09 -10.17
CA GLU A 11 -8.25 10.20 -9.90
C GLU A 11 -7.70 8.95 -9.21
N MET A 12 -8.48 8.35 -8.31
CA MET A 12 -8.10 7.10 -7.68
C MET A 12 -8.05 5.94 -8.69
N SER A 13 -9.03 5.80 -9.60
CA SER A 13 -8.96 4.78 -10.66
C SER A 13 -7.78 5.03 -11.62
N ARG A 14 -7.49 6.29 -11.96
CA ARG A 14 -6.26 6.61 -12.72
C ARG A 14 -5.02 6.15 -11.96
N LEU A 15 -4.92 6.51 -10.68
CA LEU A 15 -3.81 6.13 -9.81
C LEU A 15 -3.63 4.62 -9.75
N ALA A 16 -4.73 3.87 -9.55
CA ALA A 16 -4.76 2.41 -9.60
C ALA A 16 -4.23 1.87 -10.93
N ALA A 17 -4.71 2.36 -12.08
CA ALA A 17 -4.21 1.94 -13.39
C ALA A 17 -2.70 2.19 -13.56
N GLY A 18 -2.19 3.32 -13.07
CA GLY A 18 -0.76 3.62 -13.12
C GLY A 18 0.07 2.77 -12.17
N PHE A 19 -0.47 2.45 -10.99
CA PHE A 19 0.14 1.53 -10.04
C PHE A 19 0.24 0.13 -10.66
N VAL A 20 -0.86 -0.40 -11.22
CA VAL A 20 -0.88 -1.70 -11.92
C VAL A 20 0.19 -1.77 -12.99
N ALA A 21 0.22 -0.81 -13.91
CA ALA A 21 1.19 -0.78 -14.99
C ALA A 21 2.64 -0.73 -14.47
N ALA A 22 2.90 0.03 -13.40
CA ALA A 22 4.24 0.09 -12.80
C ALA A 22 4.63 -1.22 -12.10
N THR A 23 3.69 -1.86 -11.41
CA THR A 23 3.93 -3.16 -10.75
C THR A 23 4.17 -4.28 -11.75
N GLU A 24 3.39 -4.34 -12.84
CA GLU A 24 3.56 -5.33 -13.90
C GLU A 24 4.88 -5.15 -14.63
N ALA A 25 5.24 -3.91 -14.99
CA ALA A 25 6.50 -3.60 -15.66
C ALA A 25 7.73 -3.94 -14.80
N ALA A 26 7.62 -3.80 -13.48
CA ALA A 26 8.67 -4.16 -12.54
C ALA A 26 8.67 -5.65 -12.15
N GLY A 27 7.62 -6.41 -12.51
CA GLY A 27 7.41 -7.76 -11.99
C GLY A 27 7.21 -7.81 -10.47
N ALA A 28 6.84 -6.68 -9.85
CA ALA A 28 6.76 -6.54 -8.40
C ALA A 28 5.45 -7.10 -7.85
N ARG A 29 5.53 -7.94 -6.82
CA ARG A 29 4.39 -8.61 -6.18
C ARG A 29 4.29 -8.33 -4.70
N CYS A 30 5.40 -8.20 -3.98
CA CYS A 30 5.42 -7.78 -2.58
C CYS A 30 5.88 -6.32 -2.51
N ILE A 31 4.96 -5.43 -2.16
CA ILE A 31 5.18 -3.98 -2.27
C ILE A 31 5.05 -3.34 -0.90
N LEU A 32 6.08 -2.59 -0.50
CA LEU A 32 6.01 -1.74 0.68
C LEU A 32 5.36 -0.40 0.32
N ALA A 33 4.22 -0.08 0.94
CA ALA A 33 3.64 1.26 0.88
C ALA A 33 3.94 2.02 2.18
N THR A 34 4.72 3.08 2.09
CA THR A 34 5.19 3.87 3.26
C THR A 34 5.10 5.37 2.99
N ALA A 35 5.19 6.19 4.05
CA ALA A 35 5.18 7.63 3.97
C ALA A 35 6.51 8.21 4.43
N VAL A 36 6.81 9.42 3.97
CA VAL A 36 7.97 10.17 4.46
C VAL A 36 7.76 10.59 5.91
N SER A 37 6.56 11.10 6.25
CA SER A 37 6.13 11.49 7.60
C SER A 37 4.79 10.85 7.97
N GLY A 38 4.52 10.62 9.27
CA GLY A 38 3.23 10.10 9.74
C GLY A 38 2.04 11.00 9.40
N ARG A 39 2.32 12.25 9.03
CA ARG A 39 1.32 13.24 8.59
C ARG A 39 0.95 13.13 7.09
N ASP A 40 1.61 12.26 6.33
CA ASP A 40 1.42 12.12 4.88
C ASP A 40 0.30 11.13 4.51
N GLY A 41 -0.12 10.26 5.44
CA GLY A 41 -1.42 9.58 5.34
C GLY A 41 -1.47 8.26 4.57
N VAL A 42 -0.47 7.39 4.74
CA VAL A 42 -0.50 6.00 4.23
C VAL A 42 -1.79 5.27 4.63
N GLY A 43 -2.19 5.42 5.90
CA GLY A 43 -3.36 4.74 6.48
C GLY A 43 -4.72 5.15 5.90
N THR A 44 -4.77 6.17 5.03
CA THR A 44 -6.00 6.60 4.34
C THR A 44 -5.91 6.49 2.83
N VAL A 45 -4.72 6.73 2.26
CA VAL A 45 -4.51 6.70 0.80
C VAL A 45 -4.48 5.27 0.28
N VAL A 46 -3.75 4.37 0.95
CA VAL A 46 -3.58 3.00 0.46
C VAL A 46 -4.90 2.23 0.49
N PRO A 47 -5.76 2.31 1.54
CA PRO A 47 -7.14 1.83 1.49
C PRO A 47 -7.93 2.22 0.24
N GLY A 48 -7.95 3.51 -0.11
CA GLY A 48 -8.66 3.99 -1.29
C GLY A 48 -8.06 3.49 -2.60
N LEU A 49 -6.73 3.30 -2.64
CA LEU A 49 -6.06 2.65 -3.76
C LEU A 49 -6.52 1.19 -3.90
N VAL A 50 -6.67 0.42 -2.81
CA VAL A 50 -7.17 -0.96 -2.86
C VAL A 50 -8.54 -1.05 -3.51
N ASP A 51 -9.45 -0.17 -3.07
CA ASP A 51 -10.81 -0.13 -3.57
C ASP A 51 -10.81 0.15 -5.08
N ALA A 52 -9.95 1.06 -5.55
CA ALA A 52 -9.82 1.36 -6.97
C ALA A 52 -9.12 0.26 -7.77
N LEU A 53 -8.13 -0.43 -7.20
CA LEU A 53 -7.47 -1.58 -7.83
C LEU A 53 -8.47 -2.70 -8.15
N SER A 54 -9.47 -2.89 -7.28
CA SER A 54 -10.56 -3.86 -7.51
C SER A 54 -11.37 -3.58 -8.78
N GLU A 55 -11.41 -2.33 -9.27
CA GLU A 55 -12.05 -1.95 -10.53
C GLU A 55 -11.20 -2.35 -11.77
N HIS A 56 -9.91 -2.62 -11.58
CA HIS A 56 -8.95 -2.98 -12.62
C HIS A 56 -8.66 -4.48 -12.71
N SER A 57 -9.47 -5.32 -12.06
CA SER A 57 -9.25 -6.78 -11.96
C SER A 57 -7.91 -7.18 -11.32
N VAL A 58 -7.17 -6.23 -10.75
CA VAL A 58 -5.97 -6.47 -9.95
C VAL A 58 -6.38 -6.29 -8.50
N ARG A 59 -6.49 -7.37 -7.75
CA ARG A 59 -6.71 -7.30 -6.32
C ARG A 59 -5.44 -7.77 -5.64
N PRO A 60 -4.78 -6.93 -4.82
CA PRO A 60 -3.77 -7.45 -3.93
C PRO A 60 -4.43 -8.54 -3.10
N THR A 61 -3.87 -9.73 -3.18
CA THR A 61 -4.39 -10.92 -2.52
C THR A 61 -4.26 -10.78 -1.01
N ARG A 62 -3.30 -9.96 -0.52
CA ARG A 62 -3.16 -9.66 0.91
C ARG A 62 -2.78 -8.20 1.17
N PHE A 63 -3.27 -7.70 2.29
CA PHE A 63 -2.86 -6.44 2.91
C PHE A 63 -2.35 -6.70 4.31
N MET A 64 -1.18 -6.17 4.61
CA MET A 64 -0.53 -6.41 5.89
C MET A 64 -0.05 -5.12 6.52
N ARG A 65 0.01 -5.10 7.85
CA ARG A 65 0.62 -4.01 8.61
C ARG A 65 2.07 -4.36 8.90
N TRP A 66 2.95 -3.38 8.88
CA TRP A 66 4.36 -3.54 9.23
C TRP A 66 4.58 -4.33 10.53
N GLY A 67 3.92 -3.93 11.63
CA GLY A 67 4.04 -4.61 12.93
C GLY A 67 3.47 -6.04 12.98
N TRP A 68 2.82 -6.52 11.92
CA TRP A 68 2.45 -7.93 11.81
C TRP A 68 3.60 -8.79 11.30
N LEU A 69 4.54 -8.23 10.53
CA LEU A 69 5.68 -8.96 9.97
C LEU A 69 6.58 -9.57 11.05
N GLN A 70 6.60 -8.97 12.24
CA GLN A 70 7.29 -9.50 13.42
C GLN A 70 6.63 -10.76 14.02
N LYS A 71 5.39 -11.06 13.63
CA LYS A 71 4.55 -12.11 14.23
C LYS A 71 4.24 -13.25 13.26
N VAL A 72 4.63 -13.11 12.00
CA VAL A 72 4.36 -14.10 10.95
C VAL A 72 5.64 -14.42 10.20
N GLU A 73 5.77 -15.68 9.82
CA GLU A 73 6.85 -16.09 8.93
C GLU A 73 6.63 -15.53 7.53
N PRO A 74 7.72 -15.23 6.79
CA PRO A 74 7.65 -14.97 5.36
C PRO A 74 6.94 -16.12 4.64
N PHE A 75 6.16 -15.78 3.63
CA PHE A 75 5.46 -16.77 2.81
C PHE A 75 5.88 -16.65 1.35
N THR A 76 5.84 -17.78 0.66
CA THR A 76 6.06 -17.81 -0.79
C THR A 76 4.83 -17.29 -1.51
N LEU A 77 5.02 -16.29 -2.36
CA LEU A 77 3.99 -15.77 -3.25
C LEU A 77 3.84 -16.66 -4.48
N THR A 78 2.61 -17.07 -4.77
CA THR A 78 2.27 -17.64 -6.08
C THR A 78 2.33 -16.58 -7.18
N PRO A 79 2.43 -16.96 -8.46
CA PRO A 79 2.52 -15.99 -9.56
C PRO A 79 1.36 -15.00 -9.69
N SER A 80 0.20 -15.37 -9.16
CA SER A 80 -1.04 -14.58 -9.16
C SER A 80 -1.21 -13.73 -7.90
N GLU A 81 -0.35 -13.87 -6.89
CA GLU A 81 -0.48 -13.14 -5.64
C GLU A 81 0.26 -11.81 -5.67
N MET A 82 -0.36 -10.80 -5.05
CA MET A 82 0.21 -9.49 -4.81
C MET A 82 -0.08 -9.09 -3.38
N VAL A 83 0.95 -8.64 -2.66
CA VAL A 83 0.85 -8.23 -1.27
C VAL A 83 1.31 -6.80 -1.13
N ILE A 84 0.50 -6.00 -0.47
CA ILE A 84 0.86 -4.64 -0.09
C ILE A 84 1.01 -4.58 1.42
N VAL A 85 2.20 -4.21 1.87
CA VAL A 85 2.50 -3.99 3.28
C VAL A 85 2.46 -2.50 3.57
N LEU A 86 1.66 -2.09 4.55
CA LEU A 86 1.62 -0.73 5.06
C LEU A 86 2.78 -0.54 6.04
N GLY A 87 3.83 0.12 5.56
CA GLY A 87 5.00 0.53 6.32
C GLY A 87 4.72 1.69 7.27
N PRO A 88 5.57 1.88 8.29
CA PRO A 88 5.52 3.04 9.17
C PRO A 88 6.04 4.27 8.41
N PRO A 89 6.03 5.46 9.02
CA PRO A 89 6.71 6.61 8.46
C PRO A 89 8.23 6.42 8.44
N MET A 90 8.89 6.88 7.38
CA MET A 90 10.32 6.63 7.18
C MET A 90 11.22 7.53 8.02
N LEU A 91 10.88 8.82 8.13
CA LEU A 91 11.74 9.81 8.79
C LEU A 91 11.36 10.06 10.24
N GLU A 92 10.46 9.23 10.80
CA GLU A 92 10.00 9.35 12.17
C GLU A 92 10.24 8.03 12.91
N GLY A 93 11.18 8.06 13.86
CA GLY A 93 11.47 6.94 14.75
C GLY A 93 12.25 5.79 14.11
N ASP A 94 12.44 4.75 14.90
CA ASP A 94 13.27 3.58 14.58
C ASP A 94 12.43 2.39 14.06
N GLU A 95 11.14 2.59 13.76
CA GLU A 95 10.22 1.51 13.42
C GLU A 95 10.64 0.69 12.18
N PHE A 96 11.42 1.29 11.29
CA PHE A 96 12.02 0.61 10.14
C PHE A 96 13.18 -0.32 10.49
N LEU A 97 13.85 -0.11 11.63
CA LEU A 97 15.00 -0.90 12.08
C LEU A 97 14.58 -2.26 12.66
N ASP A 98 13.34 -2.38 13.12
CA ASP A 98 12.85 -3.58 13.83
C ASP A 98 12.25 -4.65 12.90
N ILE A 99 12.57 -4.64 11.60
CA ILE A 99 12.12 -5.70 10.70
C ILE A 99 13.07 -6.90 10.68
N PRO A 100 12.53 -8.14 10.73
CA PRO A 100 13.31 -9.32 10.42
C PRO A 100 13.91 -9.23 9.00
N HIS A 101 15.22 -9.36 8.86
CA HIS A 101 15.91 -9.31 7.56
C HIS A 101 15.26 -10.20 6.49
N VAL A 102 14.72 -11.35 6.89
CA VAL A 102 14.00 -12.28 6.02
C VAL A 102 12.79 -11.65 5.31
N TRP A 103 12.16 -10.62 5.89
CA TRP A 103 11.07 -9.88 5.26
C TRP A 103 11.58 -8.81 4.29
N MET A 104 12.74 -8.22 4.54
CA MET A 104 13.35 -7.26 3.61
C MET A 104 13.64 -7.90 2.26
N GLU A 105 14.07 -9.17 2.26
CA GLU A 105 14.32 -9.95 1.04
C GLU A 105 13.04 -10.33 0.27
N GLN A 106 11.86 -10.25 0.90
CA GLN A 106 10.60 -10.56 0.23
C GLN A 106 10.04 -9.38 -0.56
N PHE A 107 10.45 -8.15 -0.26
CA PHE A 107 9.90 -6.99 -0.93
C PHE A 107 10.57 -6.75 -2.28
N ASP A 108 9.77 -6.64 -3.33
CA ASP A 108 10.26 -6.40 -4.69
C ASP A 108 10.46 -4.90 -4.94
N ALA A 109 9.62 -4.06 -4.32
CA ALA A 109 9.62 -2.63 -4.55
C ALA A 109 8.87 -1.86 -3.46
N SER A 110 8.87 -0.53 -3.57
CA SER A 110 8.13 0.35 -2.67
C SER A 110 7.29 1.40 -3.39
N VAL A 111 6.34 1.99 -2.66
CA VAL A 111 5.62 3.19 -3.05
C VAL A 111 5.63 4.19 -1.92
N LEU A 112 5.99 5.43 -2.23
CA LEU A 112 6.07 6.53 -1.29
C LEU A 112 4.79 7.36 -1.31
N VAL A 113 4.15 7.53 -0.17
CA VAL A 113 3.01 8.43 0.04
C VAL A 113 3.52 9.74 0.63
N VAL A 114 3.19 10.86 -0.01
CA VAL A 114 3.66 12.20 0.40
C VAL A 114 2.50 13.18 0.50
N GLY A 115 2.55 14.11 1.44
CA GLY A 115 1.58 15.20 1.53
C GLY A 115 1.92 16.32 0.56
N ARG A 116 0.98 16.70 -0.32
CA ARG A 116 1.17 17.69 -1.40
C ARG A 116 1.89 18.99 -0.99
N ARG A 117 1.59 19.50 0.21
CA ARG A 117 2.12 20.77 0.73
C ARG A 117 3.01 20.60 1.96
N ARG A 118 3.28 19.36 2.38
CA ARG A 118 3.91 19.06 3.67
C ARG A 118 5.26 18.38 3.51
N THR A 119 5.39 17.47 2.56
CA THR A 119 6.65 16.76 2.33
C THR A 119 7.63 17.65 1.59
N ARG A 120 8.78 17.96 2.22
CA ARG A 120 9.84 18.71 1.55
C ARG A 120 10.49 17.84 0.49
N ARG A 121 10.99 18.47 -0.57
CA ARG A 121 11.67 17.76 -1.66
C ARG A 121 12.91 17.00 -1.17
N ASP A 122 13.63 17.57 -0.21
CA ASP A 122 14.84 16.95 0.34
C ASP A 122 14.50 15.71 1.16
N ASP A 123 13.45 15.78 1.98
CA ASP A 123 12.95 14.63 2.75
C ASP A 123 12.52 13.48 1.83
N LEU A 124 11.84 13.80 0.71
CA LEU A 124 11.48 12.82 -0.31
C LEU A 124 12.72 12.22 -0.98
N ALA A 125 13.75 13.02 -1.26
CA ALA A 125 14.99 12.53 -1.84
C ALA A 125 15.75 11.60 -0.87
N VAL A 126 15.78 11.94 0.42
CA VAL A 126 16.35 11.10 1.49
C VAL A 126 15.61 9.77 1.59
N ALA A 127 14.28 9.81 1.71
CA ALA A 127 13.44 8.61 1.77
C ALA A 127 13.62 7.71 0.53
N SER A 128 13.61 8.32 -0.67
CA SER A 128 13.82 7.58 -1.91
C SER A 128 15.22 6.97 -2.01
N ARG A 129 16.25 7.65 -1.50
CA ARG A 129 17.62 7.12 -1.51
C ARG A 129 17.73 5.95 -0.55
N TRP A 130 17.24 6.11 0.68
CA TRP A 130 17.25 5.05 1.68
C TRP A 130 16.57 3.77 1.17
N LEU A 131 15.39 3.90 0.55
CA LEU A 131 14.67 2.76 -0.03
C LEU A 131 15.47 2.05 -1.13
N ARG A 132 16.18 2.78 -1.99
CA ARG A 132 17.04 2.17 -3.00
C ARG A 132 18.25 1.48 -2.37
N ASP A 133 18.89 2.12 -1.41
CA ASP A 133 20.05 1.56 -0.70
C ASP A 133 19.64 0.29 0.08
N ALA A 134 18.39 0.20 0.53
CA ALA A 134 17.79 -0.98 1.15
C ALA A 134 17.30 -2.05 0.17
N GLY A 135 17.51 -1.88 -1.15
CA GLY A 135 17.05 -2.83 -2.17
C GLY A 135 15.55 -2.76 -2.50
N LEU A 136 14.84 -1.73 -2.04
CA LEU A 136 13.39 -1.54 -2.18
C LEU A 136 13.05 -0.34 -3.07
N PRO A 137 13.44 -0.33 -4.36
CA PRO A 137 13.34 0.85 -5.19
C PRO A 137 11.88 1.37 -5.27
N PRO A 138 11.65 2.69 -5.13
CA PRO A 138 10.31 3.24 -5.30
C PRO A 138 9.82 3.12 -6.75
N LEU A 139 8.68 2.44 -6.96
CA LEU A 139 7.96 2.39 -8.24
C LEU A 139 7.35 3.75 -8.58
N GLY A 140 7.01 4.53 -7.56
CA GLY A 140 6.38 5.82 -7.72
C GLY A 140 6.10 6.54 -6.42
N VAL A 141 5.54 7.74 -6.57
CA VAL A 141 5.11 8.60 -5.48
C VAL A 141 3.62 8.87 -5.62
N ILE A 142 2.88 8.62 -4.55
CA ILE A 142 1.47 8.96 -4.44
C ILE A 142 1.35 10.26 -3.64
N ILE A 143 0.71 11.28 -4.22
CA ILE A 143 0.46 12.52 -3.49
C ILE A 143 -0.89 12.45 -2.79
N ASN A 144 -0.84 12.47 -1.46
CA ASN A 144 -2.00 12.74 -0.64
C ASN A 144 -2.28 14.24 -0.64
N ALA A 145 -3.38 14.62 -1.28
CA ALA A 145 -3.83 15.99 -1.38
C ALA A 145 -4.81 16.37 -0.26
N THR A 146 -5.36 15.37 0.44
CA THR A 146 -6.29 15.57 1.55
C THR A 146 -5.49 15.77 2.83
N PRO A 147 -5.55 16.94 3.48
CA PRO A 147 -4.90 17.14 4.77
C PRO A 147 -5.56 16.21 5.78
N LEU A 148 -4.81 15.23 6.29
CA LEU A 148 -5.27 14.48 7.44
C LEU A 148 -5.22 15.36 8.70
N PRO A 149 -6.24 15.26 9.57
CA PRO A 149 -6.11 15.74 10.94
C PRO A 149 -4.92 15.01 11.59
N PRO A 150 -4.21 15.65 12.54
CA PRO A 150 -3.15 15.00 13.30
C PRO A 150 -3.78 13.94 14.22
N VAL A 151 -4.03 12.76 13.68
CA VAL A 151 -4.42 11.55 14.42
C VAL A 151 -3.25 10.59 14.41
N SER A 152 -3.06 9.85 15.51
CA SER A 152 -2.01 8.85 15.58
C SER A 152 -2.13 7.87 14.41
N PHE A 153 -1.00 7.46 13.81
CA PHE A 153 -0.98 6.49 12.70
C PHE A 153 -1.80 5.23 13.02
N ALA A 154 -1.74 4.79 14.29
CA ALA A 154 -2.52 3.67 14.80
C ALA A 154 -4.05 3.88 14.74
N GLU A 155 -4.55 5.10 14.99
CA GLU A 155 -5.99 5.41 14.94
C GLU A 155 -6.51 5.61 13.51
N SER A 156 -5.70 6.26 12.66
CA SER A 156 -6.03 6.43 11.23
C SER A 156 -6.17 5.08 10.54
N VAL A 157 -5.23 4.17 10.81
CA VAL A 157 -5.25 2.81 10.25
C VAL A 157 -6.36 1.98 10.87
N LYS A 158 -6.64 2.04 12.19
CA LYS A 158 -7.76 1.30 12.81
C LYS A 158 -9.12 1.66 12.20
N THR A 159 -9.36 2.94 11.98
CA THR A 159 -10.66 3.45 11.49
C THR A 159 -10.85 3.13 10.00
N SER A 160 -9.81 3.29 9.19
CA SER A 160 -9.85 2.87 7.77
C SER A 160 -9.89 1.35 7.62
N TRP A 161 -9.20 0.59 8.49
CA TRP A 161 -9.15 -0.87 8.41
C TRP A 161 -10.47 -1.54 8.78
N ALA A 162 -11.20 -1.05 9.79
CA ALA A 162 -12.56 -1.53 10.04
C ALA A 162 -13.45 -1.32 8.80
N HIS A 163 -13.32 -0.18 8.14
CA HIS A 163 -14.06 0.14 6.92
C HIS A 163 -13.65 -0.73 5.71
N VAL A 164 -12.35 -0.91 5.48
CA VAL A 164 -11.81 -1.76 4.40
C VAL A 164 -12.12 -3.22 4.64
N ARG A 165 -11.95 -3.72 5.87
CA ARG A 165 -12.25 -5.11 6.24
C ARG A 165 -13.74 -5.42 6.10
N ASP A 166 -14.62 -4.56 6.59
CA ASP A 166 -16.06 -4.76 6.46
C ASP A 166 -16.55 -4.65 5.01
N ARG A 167 -15.88 -3.83 4.19
CA ARG A 167 -16.18 -3.72 2.75
C ARG A 167 -15.59 -4.90 1.96
N TRP A 168 -14.40 -5.37 2.32
CA TRP A 168 -13.73 -6.52 1.72
C TRP A 168 -14.50 -7.79 2.00
N HIS A 169 -14.91 -8.04 3.25
CA HIS A 169 -15.78 -9.17 3.58
C HIS A 169 -17.07 -9.13 2.76
N ARG A 170 -17.77 -7.99 2.71
CA ARG A 170 -18.98 -7.82 1.88
C ARG A 170 -18.74 -8.08 0.40
N ALA A 171 -17.67 -7.56 -0.18
CA ALA A 171 -17.32 -7.77 -1.59
C ALA A 171 -16.94 -9.23 -1.90
N THR A 172 -16.51 -10.01 -0.90
CA THR A 172 -16.24 -11.45 -1.05
C THR A 172 -17.45 -12.35 -0.75
N THR A 173 -18.42 -11.91 0.07
CA THR A 173 -19.67 -12.67 0.32
C THR A 173 -20.78 -12.39 -0.70
N ASP A 174 -20.84 -11.20 -1.31
CA ASP A 174 -21.88 -10.86 -2.29
C ASP A 174 -21.51 -11.28 -3.73
N GLY A 175 -20.26 -11.69 -3.96
CA GLY A 175 -19.82 -12.34 -5.20
C GLY A 175 -20.18 -13.83 -5.17
N GLY A 176 -21.44 -14.15 -5.40
CA GLY A 176 -21.98 -15.51 -5.40
C GLY A 176 -21.08 -16.50 -6.14
N GLY A 177 -20.52 -17.44 -5.38
CA GLY A 177 -19.97 -18.66 -5.96
C GLY A 177 -21.11 -19.49 -6.57
N PRO A 178 -20.90 -20.15 -7.71
CA PRO A 178 -21.90 -21.06 -8.26
C PRO A 178 -22.21 -22.16 -7.24
N SER A 179 -23.50 -22.33 -6.92
CA SER A 179 -23.99 -23.46 -6.12
C SER A 179 -23.49 -24.78 -6.73
N PRO A 180 -22.88 -25.69 -5.95
CA PRO A 180 -22.53 -27.01 -6.43
C PRO A 180 -23.80 -27.85 -6.44
N GLY A 181 -24.46 -27.95 -7.59
CA GLY A 181 -25.59 -28.86 -7.74
C GLY A 181 -26.57 -28.47 -8.83
N ALA A 182 -26.23 -28.79 -10.08
CA ALA A 182 -27.17 -29.21 -11.13
C ALA A 182 -26.36 -29.56 -12.38
N ALA A 183 -25.96 -30.82 -12.51
CA ALA A 183 -25.74 -31.43 -13.81
C ALA A 183 -26.89 -32.44 -14.03
N PRO A 184 -27.40 -32.58 -15.26
CA PRO A 184 -28.49 -33.49 -15.58
C PRO A 184 -28.11 -34.97 -15.40
#